data_AF-A0AAD5EEH4-F1
#
_entry.id   AF-A0AAD5EEH4-F1
#
_cell.length_a   1.000
_cell.length_b   1.000
_cell.length_c   1.000
_cell.angle_alpha   90.00
_cell.angle_beta   90.00
_cell.angle_gamma   90.00
#
_symmetry.space_group_name_H-M   'P 1'
#
loop_
_entity.id
_entity.type
_entity.pdbx_description
1 polymer ?
#
loop_
_entity_poly.entity_id
_entity_poly.type
_entity_poly.pdbx_seq_one_letter_code
_entity_poly.pdbx_strand_id
1 'polypeptide(L)'
;MAAKVPNYIRVKRLTSTYFICVSAKDTVARVKDVLCNTILNGDKLAEEVRLYIQKPQGGYTLLEDALQVEKAGLENDMLVYLTYYDQDQGKWEDIQVSQPEELDDGGDDEDDVEDQSLSRKEKGKSKA
;
A
#
# COMPACT_ATOMS: atom_id res chain seq x y z
N MET A 1 12.53 22.54 23.76
CA MET A 1 12.93 21.33 23.02
C MET A 1 12.02 21.21 21.81
N ALA A 2 12.56 21.11 20.59
CA ALA A 2 11.73 20.88 19.41
C ALA A 2 11.16 19.46 19.49
N ALA A 3 9.84 19.32 19.29
CA ALA A 3 9.23 18.00 19.14
C ALA A 3 9.78 17.36 17.86
N LYS A 4 10.36 16.15 17.96
CA LYS A 4 10.80 15.41 16.78
C LYS A 4 9.56 14.99 16.01
N VAL A 5 9.51 15.31 14.72
CA VAL A 5 8.41 14.94 13.83
C VAL A 5 8.32 13.40 13.78
N PRO A 6 7.12 12.81 13.92
CA PRO A 6 6.95 11.36 13.79
C PRO A 6 7.25 10.88 12.37
N ASN A 7 7.76 9.64 12.24
CA ASN A 7 7.91 8.99 10.94
C ASN A 7 6.65 8.20 10.64
N TYR A 8 6.19 8.22 9.40
CA TYR A 8 5.10 7.37 8.91
C TYR A 8 5.65 6.35 7.93
N ILE A 9 5.40 5.07 8.16
CA ILE A 9 5.83 3.98 7.26
C ILE A 9 4.62 3.32 6.60
N ARG A 10 4.85 2.72 5.43
CA ARG A 10 3.85 1.91 4.70
C ARG A 10 4.20 0.45 4.84
N VAL A 11 3.34 -0.33 5.48
CA VAL A 11 3.49 -1.78 5.61
C VAL A 11 2.59 -2.47 4.60
N LYS A 12 3.17 -3.23 3.67
CA LYS A 12 2.44 -3.94 2.60
C LYS A 12 2.45 -5.45 2.79
N ARG A 13 1.31 -6.08 2.52
CA ARG A 13 1.15 -7.53 2.36
C ARG A 13 0.05 -7.80 1.33
N LEU A 14 0.33 -8.59 0.30
CA LEU A 14 -0.60 -8.88 -0.79
C LEU A 14 -1.15 -7.57 -1.40
N THR A 15 -2.46 -7.34 -1.28
CA THR A 15 -3.16 -6.13 -1.72
C THR A 15 -3.36 -5.10 -0.60
N SER A 16 -2.99 -5.42 0.64
CA SER A 16 -3.20 -4.57 1.82
C SER A 16 -2.00 -3.63 2.04
N THR A 17 -2.29 -2.37 2.35
CA THR A 17 -1.30 -1.37 2.76
C THR A 17 -1.76 -0.72 4.06
N TYR A 18 -0.91 -0.79 5.09
CA TYR A 18 -1.14 -0.19 6.40
C TYR A 18 -0.21 1.00 6.60
N PHE A 19 -0.71 2.08 7.17
CA PHE A 19 0.09 3.26 7.51
C PHE A 19 0.32 3.28 9.01
N ILE A 20 1.59 3.27 9.43
CA ILE A 20 1.96 3.20 10.85
C ILE A 20 2.81 4.41 11.20
N CYS A 21 2.40 5.12 12.24
CA CYS A 21 3.19 6.16 12.88
C CYS A 21 4.20 5.52 13.84
N VAL A 22 5.48 5.83 13.66
CA VAL A 22 6.58 5.29 14.47
C VAL A 22 7.50 6.41 14.98
N SER A 23 8.04 6.23 16.18
CA SER A 23 9.11 7.05 16.72
C SER A 23 10.46 6.45 16.35
N ALA A 24 11.45 7.29 16.08
CA ALA A 24 12.83 6.86 15.84
C ALA A 24 13.42 5.98 16.95
N LYS A 25 12.93 6.17 18.19
CA LYS A 25 13.37 5.43 19.38
C LYS A 25 12.62 4.11 19.60
N ASP A 26 11.51 3.90 18.90
CA ASP A 26 10.75 2.66 19.01
C ASP A 26 11.59 1.50 18.48
N THR A 27 11.31 0.30 18.97
CA THR A 27 11.90 -0.93 18.44
C THR A 27 10.99 -1.54 17.38
N VAL A 28 11.55 -2.38 16.51
CA VAL A 28 10.76 -3.16 15.54
C VAL A 28 9.72 -4.04 16.26
N ALA A 29 10.05 -4.58 17.44
CA ALA A 29 9.09 -5.29 18.28
C ALA A 29 7.86 -4.42 18.61
N ARG A 30 8.06 -3.14 18.93
CA ARG A 30 6.96 -2.21 19.21
C ARG A 30 6.12 -1.93 17.95
N VAL A 31 6.76 -1.84 16.78
CA VAL A 31 6.05 -1.69 15.51
C VAL A 31 5.16 -2.91 15.23
N LYS A 32 5.68 -4.13 15.45
CA LYS A 32 4.89 -5.37 15.33
C LYS A 32 3.73 -5.40 16.31
N ASP A 33 3.95 -5.02 17.56
CA ASP A 33 2.90 -4.96 18.59
C ASP A 33 1.76 -4.01 18.18
N VAL A 34 2.09 -2.81 17.68
CA VAL A 34 1.10 -1.86 17.16
C VAL A 34 0.33 -2.45 15.97
N LEU A 35 1.04 -3.04 15.01
CA LEU A 35 0.44 -3.69 13.84
C LEU A 35 -0.53 -4.80 14.26
N CYS A 36 -0.08 -5.74 15.08
CA CYS A 36 -0.86 -6.90 15.53
C CYS A 36 -2.08 -6.49 16.36
N ASN A 37 -1.90 -5.66 17.38
CA ASN A 37 -2.96 -5.35 18.33
C ASN A 37 -3.94 -4.29 17.83
N THR A 38 -3.46 -3.34 17.02
CA THR A 38 -4.27 -2.17 16.62
C THR A 38 -4.84 -2.31 15.22
N ILE A 39 -4.06 -2.86 14.29
CA ILE A 39 -4.43 -2.88 12.86
C ILE A 39 -5.01 -4.24 12.49
N LEU A 40 -4.42 -5.31 12.99
CA LEU A 40 -4.88 -6.69 12.75
C LEU A 40 -5.84 -7.20 13.82
N ASN A 41 -6.34 -6.34 14.72
CA ASN A 41 -7.30 -6.67 15.77
C ASN A 41 -6.95 -7.91 16.63
N GLY A 42 -5.66 -8.22 16.77
CA GLY A 42 -5.20 -9.40 17.51
C GLY A 42 -5.28 -10.73 16.76
N ASP A 43 -5.58 -10.74 15.45
CA ASP A 43 -5.63 -11.95 14.62
C ASP A 43 -4.25 -12.63 14.43
N LYS A 44 -3.17 -11.90 14.72
CA LYS A 44 -1.78 -12.38 14.64
C LYS A 44 -0.98 -11.91 15.83
N LEU A 45 -0.11 -12.79 16.34
CA LEU A 45 0.87 -12.45 17.36
C LEU A 45 2.14 -11.85 16.73
N ALA A 46 2.90 -11.08 17.51
CA ALA A 46 4.15 -10.47 17.05
C ALA A 46 5.19 -11.51 16.58
N GLU A 47 5.15 -12.73 17.13
CA GLU A 47 6.01 -13.85 16.73
C GLU A 47 5.56 -14.52 15.42
N GLU A 48 4.32 -14.30 14.99
CA GLU A 48 3.74 -14.85 13.77
C GLU A 48 3.88 -13.89 12.57
N VAL A 49 4.55 -12.76 12.76
CA VAL A 49 4.75 -11.74 11.72
C VAL A 49 6.23 -11.40 11.54
N ARG A 50 6.62 -11.16 10.30
CA ARG A 50 7.95 -10.64 9.95
C ARG A 50 7.84 -9.39 9.09
N LEU A 51 8.75 -8.47 9.36
CA LEU A 51 8.85 -7.20 8.64
C LEU A 51 10.16 -7.17 7.86
N TYR A 52 10.10 -6.69 6.63
CA TYR A 52 11.27 -6.63 5.76
C TYR A 52 11.39 -5.28 5.05
N ILE A 53 12.62 -4.92 4.70
CA ILE A 53 12.93 -3.83 3.77
C ILE A 53 13.58 -4.40 2.52
N GLN A 54 13.27 -3.83 1.36
CA GLN A 54 13.90 -4.21 0.11
C GLN A 54 15.33 -3.66 0.05
N LYS A 55 16.29 -4.49 -0.37
CA LYS A 55 17.66 -4.04 -0.60
C LYS A 55 17.77 -3.38 -1.97
N PRO A 56 18.64 -2.36 -2.14
CA PRO A 56 18.87 -1.72 -3.44
C PRO A 56 19.33 -2.70 -4.52
N GLN A 57 20.01 -3.77 -4.12
CA GLN A 57 20.63 -4.76 -5.02
C GLN A 57 19.68 -5.93 -5.34
N GLY A 58 18.41 -5.83 -4.93
CA GLY A 58 17.45 -6.91 -4.97
C GLY A 58 17.44 -7.75 -3.67
N GLY A 59 16.31 -8.43 -3.45
CA GLY A 59 16.04 -9.20 -2.24
C GLY A 59 15.60 -8.35 -1.04
N TYR A 60 15.47 -9.01 0.10
CA TYR A 60 14.88 -8.43 1.31
C TYR A 60 15.78 -8.62 2.54
N THR A 61 15.74 -7.66 3.45
CA THR A 61 16.38 -7.73 4.77
C THR A 61 15.30 -7.87 5.82
N LEU A 62 15.39 -8.90 6.66
CA LEU A 62 14.53 -9.06 7.82
C LEU A 62 14.88 -7.98 8.85
N LEU A 63 13.85 -7.30 9.38
CA LEU A 63 14.00 -6.36 10.48
C LEU A 63 13.94 -7.12 11.81
N GLU A 64 15.03 -7.06 12.57
CA GLU A 64 15.11 -7.72 13.87
C GLU A 64 14.41 -6.93 14.96
N ASP A 65 13.70 -7.62 15.85
CA ASP A 65 12.83 -7.05 16.88
C ASP A 65 13.55 -6.08 17.83
N ALA A 66 14.84 -6.35 18.12
CA ALA A 66 15.67 -5.53 18.99
C ALA A 66 16.18 -4.24 18.33
N LEU A 67 16.10 -4.11 17.01
CA LEU A 67 16.54 -2.91 16.31
C LEU A 67 15.60 -1.75 16.59
N GLN A 68 16.19 -0.58 16.80
CA GLN A 68 15.44 0.67 16.81
C GLN A 68 15.05 1.06 15.38
N VAL A 69 13.91 1.72 15.23
CA VAL A 69 13.38 2.23 13.95
C VAL A 69 14.46 3.01 13.18
N GLU A 70 15.19 3.90 13.85
CA GLU A 70 16.28 4.66 13.20
C GLU A 70 17.43 3.78 12.70
N LYS A 71 17.80 2.75 13.46
CA LYS A 71 18.89 1.82 13.10
C LYS A 71 18.46 0.79 12.06
N ALA A 72 17.16 0.50 12.02
CA ALA A 72 16.53 -0.34 11.02
C ALA A 72 16.37 0.37 9.66
N GLY A 73 16.71 1.67 9.57
CA GLY A 73 16.52 2.46 8.35
C GLY A 73 15.05 2.74 8.03
N LEU A 74 14.17 2.71 9.05
CA LEU A 74 12.76 3.03 8.89
C LEU A 74 12.55 4.54 8.94
N GLU A 75 12.67 5.15 7.77
CA GLU A 75 12.46 6.59 7.56
C GLU A 75 11.01 6.89 7.18
N ASN A 76 10.68 8.18 7.12
CA ASN A 76 9.35 8.60 6.68
C ASN A 76 9.08 8.17 5.23
N ASP A 77 7.85 7.74 4.96
CA ASP A 77 7.36 7.16 3.71
C ASP A 77 7.98 5.80 3.31
N MET A 78 8.81 5.21 4.19
CA MET A 78 9.49 3.95 3.89
C MET A 78 8.51 2.80 3.68
N LEU A 79 8.79 1.99 2.66
CA LEU A 79 8.03 0.79 2.35
C LEU A 79 8.60 -0.43 3.09
N VAL A 80 7.73 -1.08 3.86
CA VAL A 80 8.01 -2.27 4.65
C VAL A 80 7.11 -3.40 4.19
N TYR A 81 7.65 -4.59 4.07
CA TYR A 81 6.93 -5.78 3.64
C TYR A 81 6.60 -6.65 4.85
N LEU A 82 5.38 -7.17 4.89
CA LEU A 82 4.86 -8.00 5.96
C LEU A 82 4.58 -9.41 5.45
N THR A 83 5.06 -10.42 6.16
CA THR A 83 4.68 -11.83 5.95
C THR A 83 4.17 -12.45 7.23
N TYR A 84 3.28 -13.43 7.10
CA TYR A 84 2.81 -14.23 8.22
C TYR A 84 3.50 -15.58 8.26
N TYR A 85 3.51 -16.17 9.45
CA TYR A 85 3.79 -17.58 9.61
C TYR A 85 2.53 -18.39 9.25
N ASP A 86 2.68 -19.29 8.28
CA ASP A 86 1.65 -20.26 7.91
C ASP A 86 1.76 -21.45 8.85
N GLN A 87 0.81 -21.55 9.79
CA GLN A 87 0.78 -22.64 10.78
C GLN A 87 0.46 -24.00 10.15
N ASP A 88 -0.29 -24.03 9.05
CA ASP A 88 -0.66 -25.27 8.37
C ASP A 88 0.54 -25.88 7.62
N GLN A 89 1.38 -25.02 7.01
CA GLN A 89 2.56 -25.44 6.26
C GLN A 89 3.86 -25.39 7.08
N GLY A 90 3.83 -24.85 8.30
CA GLY A 90 4.97 -24.72 9.20
C GLY A 90 6.10 -23.83 8.65
N LYS A 91 5.78 -22.88 7.76
CA LYS A 91 6.77 -22.01 7.11
C LYS A 91 6.28 -20.56 7.01
N TRP A 92 7.21 -19.67 6.71
CA TRP A 92 6.89 -18.27 6.44
C TRP A 92 6.32 -18.11 5.03
N GLU A 93 5.34 -17.23 4.88
CA GLU A 93 4.86 -16.79 3.57
C GLU A 93 6.00 -16.12 2.77
N ASP A 94 5.92 -16.24 1.45
CA ASP A 94 6.78 -15.48 0.55
C ASP A 94 6.32 -14.02 0.47
N ILE A 95 7.25 -13.11 0.18
CA ILE A 95 6.91 -11.69 0.05
C ILE A 95 6.21 -11.45 -1.28
N GLN A 96 4.89 -11.39 -1.23
CA GLN A 96 4.04 -11.09 -2.37
C GLN A 96 3.36 -9.74 -2.18
N VAL A 97 3.58 -8.82 -3.12
CA VAL A 97 2.91 -7.52 -3.16
C VAL A 97 2.34 -7.32 -4.55
N SER A 98 1.03 -7.11 -4.63
CA SER A 98 0.36 -6.77 -5.88
C SER A 98 0.66 -5.32 -6.24
N GLN A 99 1.02 -5.07 -7.50
CA GLN A 99 1.06 -3.70 -8.01
C GLN A 99 -0.38 -3.24 -8.24
N PRO A 100 -0.74 -2.02 -7.81
CA PRO A 100 -2.03 -1.44 -8.17
C PRO A 100 -2.11 -1.29 -9.70
N GLU A 101 -3.32 -1.38 -10.25
CA GLU A 101 -3.56 -1.09 -11.67
C GLU A 101 -3.13 0.35 -11.98
N GLU A 102 -2.42 0.53 -13.09
CA GLU A 102 -2.10 1.85 -13.60
C GLU A 102 -3.41 2.54 -13.96
N LEU A 103 -3.59 3.79 -13.52
CA LEU A 103 -4.75 4.57 -13.93
C LEU A 103 -4.62 4.79 -15.43
N ASP A 104 -5.68 4.47 -16.18
CA ASP A 104 -5.82 4.84 -17.58
C ASP A 104 -5.88 6.37 -17.64
N ASP A 105 -4.73 7.00 -17.86
CA ASP A 105 -4.64 8.43 -18.16
C ASP A 105 -5.25 8.61 -19.55
N GLY A 106 -6.58 8.79 -19.58
CA GLY A 106 -7.42 8.87 -20.78
C GLY A 106 -6.97 9.97 -21.75
N GLY A 107 -5.96 9.66 -22.54
CA GLY A 107 -5.58 10.38 -23.74
C GLY A 107 -6.11 9.63 -24.95
N ASP A 108 -7.29 10.02 -25.43
CA ASP A 108 -7.58 10.36 -26.83
C ASP A 108 -9.10 10.61 -27.01
N ASP A 109 -9.50 11.88 -27.02
CA ASP A 109 -10.76 12.32 -27.67
C ASP A 109 -10.41 13.56 -28.50
N GLU A 110 -9.54 13.38 -29.51
CA GLU A 110 -9.51 14.24 -30.70
C GLU A 110 -10.74 13.93 -31.56
N ASP A 111 -11.94 14.30 -31.09
CA ASP A 111 -13.14 14.28 -31.93
C ASP A 111 -13.21 15.56 -32.77
N ASP A 112 -12.67 15.45 -33.98
CA ASP A 112 -12.88 16.31 -35.14
C ASP A 112 -14.40 16.45 -35.39
N VAL A 113 -14.99 17.56 -34.96
CA VAL A 113 -16.41 17.86 -35.20
C VAL A 113 -16.65 18.24 -36.65
N GLU A 114 -16.79 17.23 -37.53
CA GLU A 114 -17.32 17.42 -38.88
C GLU A 114 -18.76 17.99 -38.82
N ASP A 115 -18.89 19.24 -39.27
CA ASP A 115 -20.13 20.00 -39.46
C ASP A 115 -21.07 19.30 -40.45
N GLN A 116 -21.93 18.40 -39.96
CA GLN A 116 -23.05 17.88 -40.74
C GLN A 116 -24.27 18.80 -40.62
N SER A 117 -24.33 19.75 -41.55
CA SER A 117 -25.51 20.59 -41.81
C SER A 117 -26.81 19.77 -41.93
N LEU A 118 -27.72 20.01 -40.98
CA LEU A 118 -29.04 19.38 -40.88
C LEU A 118 -29.96 19.85 -42.02
N SER A 119 -30.26 18.97 -42.97
CA SER A 119 -31.34 19.19 -43.95
C SER A 119 -32.71 18.88 -43.31
N ARG A 120 -33.43 19.95 -42.98
CA ARG A 120 -34.85 19.95 -42.58
C ARG A 120 -35.72 19.34 -43.69
N LYS A 121 -36.56 18.35 -43.34
CA LYS A 121 -37.77 18.03 -44.12
C LYS A 121 -38.92 17.60 -43.20
N GLU A 122 -39.79 18.57 -42.93
CA GLU A 122 -41.05 18.44 -42.21
C GLU A 122 -42.19 18.07 -43.18
N LYS A 123 -43.07 17.12 -42.82
CA LYS A 123 -44.48 17.08 -43.24
C LYS A 123 -45.28 16.04 -42.44
N GLY A 124 -45.88 16.49 -41.33
CA GLY A 124 -46.95 15.78 -40.62
C GLY A 124 -48.30 16.44 -40.92
N LYS A 125 -49.27 15.66 -41.40
CA LYS A 125 -50.61 16.08 -41.81
C LYS A 125 -51.59 15.72 -40.69
N SER A 126 -51.97 16.67 -39.84
CA SER A 126 -53.00 16.47 -38.81
C SER A 126 -54.40 16.62 -39.41
N LYS A 127 -55.24 15.63 -39.16
CA LYS A 127 -56.68 15.58 -39.49
C LYS A 127 -57.46 16.05 -38.25
N ALA A 128 -58.34 17.03 -38.44
CA ALA A 128 -59.59 17.22 -37.71
C ALA A 128 -60.55 17.95 -38.64
#